data_AF-A0A838Q8J4-F1
#
_entry.id   AF-A0A838Q8J4-F1
#
_cell.length_a   1.000
_cell.length_b   1.000
_cell.length_c   1.000
_cell.angle_alpha   90.00
_cell.angle_beta   90.00
_cell.angle_gamma   90.00
#
_symmetry.space_group_name_H-M   'P 1'
#
loop_
_entity.id
_entity.type
_entity.pdbx_description
1 polymer ?
#
loop_
_entity_poly.entity_id
_entity_poly.type
_entity_poly.pdbx_seq_one_letter_code
_entity_poly.pdbx_strand_id
1 'polypeptide(L)'
;MSAVLLGDSNLRDEDNRIGKILDFFAVEWRAAALPAVHTDVSEDGLASRPIRLLGSAQVFCELLEQLEHSPQLRKWWSERVHSAFVYAARDSGALQLLLRRLTTCAPISKRTTQDKEFAVTEEWNEFCAAMSGVRTRLPPESITPSMVLDTTEGGLPIISSAQGAAFIMLEYHGVRIFLSTSEEIVDLDSAIQVGNFDIRDYFLAAVPLVLYVNWAFKGESWKTPEIGACVIIDDPLIRPRYGFINFRKLVGLINHHRITASLAFIPWNWRRTDPNTARLFRDGARMSLSVHGCDHTRREFGTSDSQVVASKVKRAVERMESHETRSGIKFDRVMVFPQGVFSECSISVLKQYNFLAAINTGMISSDAEPRTIRLRDLWEPALMAYGEFPIFSRRSPAAGLENFAFDMLLGKPCLIVTHHDFFGDGCRRFVDFVAGLKAINCPLVWRSPAALVRRTFRQRELSSGEIEAEMFTRELIIENHFDRRTRYLIKKRESCSSRVSSVWHDAEHLEWTYSDGYVRFSVELEPKQTTTVSIDLHEGSREVASESQWAERAKVALRRLLSEARDNYYHPIRAWSPFRK
;
A
#
# COMPACT_ATOMS: atom_id res chain seq x y z
N MET A 1 -7.38 -10.49 -20.76
CA MET A 1 -8.79 -10.12 -20.97
C MET A 1 -8.81 -8.59 -21.01
N SER A 2 -9.73 -7.97 -21.73
CA SER A 2 -9.73 -6.50 -21.89
C SER A 2 -10.93 -5.85 -21.21
N ALA A 3 -10.69 -4.67 -20.66
CA ALA A 3 -11.72 -3.77 -20.19
C ALA A 3 -12.20 -2.88 -21.35
N VAL A 4 -13.50 -2.66 -21.45
CA VAL A 4 -14.09 -1.72 -22.42
C VAL A 4 -14.79 -0.64 -21.63
N LEU A 5 -14.27 0.58 -21.74
CA LEU A 5 -14.86 1.77 -21.15
C LEU A 5 -15.86 2.35 -22.16
N LEU A 6 -17.14 2.28 -21.82
CA LEU A 6 -18.24 2.73 -22.65
C LEU A 6 -18.43 4.23 -22.48
N GLY A 7 -18.24 4.96 -23.56
CA GLY A 7 -18.40 6.42 -23.59
C GLY A 7 -18.38 6.96 -25.03
N ASP A 8 -18.74 8.22 -25.18
CA ASP A 8 -18.64 8.92 -26.46
C ASP A 8 -17.17 9.16 -26.86
N SER A 9 -16.95 9.64 -28.09
CA SER A 9 -15.59 9.95 -28.60
C SER A 9 -14.80 10.93 -27.73
N ASN A 10 -15.49 11.72 -26.89
CA ASN A 10 -14.90 12.56 -25.86
C ASN A 10 -15.24 11.99 -24.48
N LEU A 11 -14.29 11.26 -23.87
CA LEU A 11 -14.45 10.71 -22.53
C LEU A 11 -14.69 11.82 -21.51
N ARG A 12 -15.65 11.59 -20.60
CA ARG A 12 -15.92 12.50 -19.47
C ARG A 12 -14.76 12.45 -18.47
N ASP A 13 -14.71 13.39 -17.55
CA ASP A 13 -13.66 13.42 -16.51
C ASP A 13 -13.64 12.14 -15.68
N GLU A 14 -14.80 11.59 -15.32
CA GLU A 14 -14.91 10.34 -14.57
C GLU A 14 -14.42 9.14 -15.39
N ASP A 15 -14.72 9.08 -16.69
CA ASP A 15 -14.23 8.04 -17.59
C ASP A 15 -12.70 8.06 -17.65
N ASN A 16 -12.10 9.24 -17.80
CA ASN A 16 -10.65 9.41 -17.80
C ASN A 16 -10.04 8.95 -16.46
N ARG A 17 -10.70 9.18 -15.32
CA ARG A 17 -10.24 8.68 -14.01
C ARG A 17 -10.32 7.16 -13.92
N ILE A 18 -11.36 6.53 -14.45
CA ILE A 18 -11.46 5.06 -14.53
C ILE A 18 -10.31 4.51 -15.36
N GLY A 19 -10.03 5.08 -16.54
CA GLY A 19 -8.90 4.69 -17.39
C GLY A 19 -7.57 4.72 -16.64
N LYS A 20 -7.30 5.80 -15.89
CA LYS A 20 -6.09 5.93 -15.04
C LYS A 20 -6.00 4.88 -13.94
N ILE A 21 -7.13 4.45 -13.38
CA ILE A 21 -7.19 3.37 -12.38
C ILE A 21 -6.91 2.02 -13.05
N LEU A 22 -7.47 1.75 -14.23
CA LEU A 22 -7.16 0.54 -15.01
C LEU A 22 -5.67 0.48 -15.36
N ASP A 23 -5.08 1.60 -15.81
CA ASP A 23 -3.64 1.71 -16.07
C ASP A 23 -2.79 1.43 -14.82
N PHE A 24 -3.21 1.94 -13.66
CA PHE A 24 -2.54 1.70 -12.38
C PHE A 24 -2.45 0.20 -12.05
N PHE A 25 -3.52 -0.55 -12.31
CA PHE A 25 -3.56 -2.01 -12.13
C PHE A 25 -2.98 -2.80 -13.31
N ALA A 26 -2.42 -2.13 -14.33
CA ALA A 26 -1.98 -2.72 -15.60
C ALA A 26 -3.05 -3.57 -16.31
N VAL A 27 -4.30 -3.13 -16.21
CA VAL A 27 -5.40 -3.70 -16.97
C VAL A 27 -5.42 -3.09 -18.35
N GLU A 28 -5.34 -3.94 -19.38
CA GLU A 28 -5.50 -3.51 -20.77
C GLU A 28 -6.94 -3.04 -21.00
N TRP A 29 -7.09 -1.83 -21.53
CA TRP A 29 -8.41 -1.25 -21.77
C TRP A 29 -8.47 -0.41 -23.04
N ARG A 30 -9.68 -0.23 -23.55
CA ARG A 30 -10.00 0.68 -24.65
C ARG A 30 -11.30 1.41 -24.39
N ALA A 31 -11.42 2.61 -24.93
CA ALA A 31 -12.71 3.30 -25.02
C ALA A 31 -13.49 2.81 -26.24
N ALA A 32 -14.81 2.70 -26.13
CA ALA A 32 -15.68 2.36 -27.26
C ALA A 32 -17.06 3.02 -27.12
N ALA A 33 -17.59 3.56 -28.22
CA ALA A 33 -18.97 3.98 -28.31
C ALA A 33 -19.90 2.76 -28.47
N LEU A 34 -21.12 2.81 -27.94
CA LEU A 34 -22.07 1.69 -27.93
C LEU A 34 -22.23 0.96 -29.28
N PRO A 35 -22.35 1.63 -30.45
CA PRO A 35 -22.49 0.94 -31.72
C PRO A 35 -21.27 0.09 -32.10
N ALA A 36 -20.06 0.51 -31.69
CA ALA A 36 -18.80 -0.17 -32.03
C ALA A 36 -18.51 -1.39 -31.16
N VAL A 37 -19.16 -1.51 -29.99
CA VAL A 37 -18.86 -2.53 -28.98
C VAL A 37 -19.12 -3.95 -29.49
N HIS A 38 -20.09 -4.14 -30.38
CA HIS A 38 -20.43 -5.45 -30.94
C HIS A 38 -19.84 -5.69 -32.34
N THR A 39 -19.49 -4.64 -33.09
CA THR A 39 -18.91 -4.75 -34.44
C THR A 39 -17.41 -5.06 -34.42
N ASP A 40 -16.64 -4.43 -33.54
CA ASP A 40 -15.17 -4.60 -33.47
C ASP A 40 -14.73 -6.01 -33.03
N VAL A 41 -15.64 -6.78 -32.42
CA VAL A 41 -15.32 -8.08 -31.81
C VAL A 41 -15.24 -9.20 -32.85
N SER A 42 -15.64 -8.94 -34.10
CA SER A 42 -15.63 -9.93 -35.18
C SER A 42 -14.36 -9.91 -36.05
N GLU A 43 -13.52 -8.86 -35.99
CA GLU A 43 -12.37 -8.71 -36.92
C GLU A 43 -10.99 -8.89 -36.26
N ASP A 44 -10.83 -8.62 -34.96
CA ASP A 44 -9.56 -8.85 -34.26
C ASP A 44 -9.47 -10.26 -33.66
N GLY A 45 -8.37 -10.97 -33.93
CA GLY A 45 -8.06 -12.32 -33.44
C GLY A 45 -8.02 -12.51 -31.90
N LEU A 46 -8.48 -11.53 -31.11
CA LEU A 46 -8.84 -11.63 -29.68
C LEU A 46 -10.21 -12.31 -29.44
N ALA A 47 -10.84 -12.82 -30.49
CA ALA A 47 -12.22 -13.30 -30.58
C ALA A 47 -12.66 -14.45 -29.64
N SER A 48 -11.95 -14.81 -28.56
CA SER A 48 -12.42 -15.84 -27.60
C SER A 48 -12.54 -15.40 -26.14
N ARG A 49 -11.97 -14.26 -25.73
CA ARG A 49 -11.92 -13.89 -24.31
C ARG A 49 -13.11 -13.00 -23.93
N PRO A 50 -13.80 -13.27 -22.80
CA PRO A 50 -14.89 -12.43 -22.36
C PRO A 50 -14.38 -11.05 -21.94
N ILE A 51 -15.18 -10.01 -22.20
CA ILE A 51 -14.87 -8.60 -21.92
C ILE A 51 -15.51 -8.15 -20.61
N ARG A 52 -14.97 -7.08 -20.03
CA ARG A 52 -15.56 -6.40 -18.88
C ARG A 52 -15.96 -5.00 -19.28
N LEU A 53 -17.22 -4.64 -19.06
CA LEU A 53 -17.73 -3.32 -19.41
C LEU A 53 -17.61 -2.39 -18.21
N LEU A 54 -17.25 -1.13 -18.45
CA LEU A 54 -17.29 -0.07 -17.45
C LEU A 54 -17.96 1.15 -18.09
N GLY A 55 -18.75 1.91 -17.34
CA GLY A 55 -19.38 3.10 -17.90
C GLY A 55 -20.42 3.74 -16.97
N SER A 56 -20.92 4.90 -17.37
CA SER A 56 -21.94 5.61 -16.60
C SER A 56 -23.30 4.92 -16.66
N ALA A 57 -24.16 5.20 -15.68
CA ALA A 57 -25.54 4.70 -15.66
C ALA A 57 -26.34 5.10 -16.91
N GLN A 58 -26.07 6.28 -17.47
CA GLN A 58 -26.70 6.75 -18.71
C GLN A 58 -26.36 5.84 -19.89
N VAL A 59 -25.07 5.59 -20.11
CA VAL A 59 -24.60 4.74 -21.21
C VAL A 59 -25.12 3.31 -21.07
N PHE A 60 -25.22 2.80 -19.84
CA PHE A 60 -25.81 1.48 -19.60
C PHE A 60 -27.33 1.44 -19.82
N CYS A 61 -28.08 2.50 -19.53
CA CYS A 61 -29.50 2.57 -19.88
C CYS A 61 -29.72 2.36 -21.38
N GLU A 62 -28.92 3.06 -22.20
CA GLU A 62 -28.99 2.96 -23.66
C GLU A 62 -28.58 1.57 -24.15
N LEU A 63 -27.54 0.96 -23.54
CA LEU A 63 -27.13 -0.41 -23.86
C LEU A 63 -28.23 -1.42 -23.55
N LEU A 64 -28.86 -1.34 -22.38
CA LEU A 64 -29.94 -2.27 -21.99
C LEU A 64 -31.17 -2.10 -22.90
N GLU A 65 -31.48 -0.87 -23.30
CA GLU A 65 -32.55 -0.62 -24.28
C GLU A 65 -32.27 -1.32 -25.62
N GLN A 66 -31.03 -1.25 -26.13
CA GLN A 66 -30.66 -1.97 -27.34
C GLN A 66 -30.73 -3.49 -27.17
N LEU A 67 -30.38 -4.01 -25.99
CA LEU A 67 -30.48 -5.45 -25.68
C LEU A 67 -31.93 -5.93 -25.73
N GLU A 68 -32.87 -5.19 -25.16
CA GLU A 68 -34.30 -5.53 -25.17
C GLU A 68 -34.83 -5.71 -26.61
N HIS A 69 -34.36 -4.87 -27.55
CA HIS A 69 -34.83 -4.83 -28.94
C HIS A 69 -34.01 -5.73 -29.90
N SER A 70 -32.83 -6.24 -29.49
CA SER A 70 -31.95 -7.03 -30.35
C SER A 70 -31.62 -8.41 -29.75
N PRO A 71 -32.22 -9.50 -30.27
CA PRO A 71 -31.87 -10.87 -29.84
C PRO A 71 -30.39 -11.22 -30.08
N GLN A 72 -29.79 -10.69 -31.14
CA GLN A 72 -28.37 -10.91 -31.46
C GLN A 72 -27.47 -10.25 -30.40
N LEU A 73 -27.80 -9.02 -29.99
CA LEU A 73 -27.04 -8.32 -28.95
C LEU A 73 -27.21 -9.01 -27.59
N ARG A 74 -28.40 -9.54 -27.28
CA ARG A 74 -28.61 -10.35 -26.07
C ARG A 74 -27.75 -11.60 -26.03
N LYS A 75 -27.65 -12.30 -27.16
CA LYS A 75 -26.76 -13.47 -27.28
C LYS A 75 -25.30 -13.05 -27.04
N TRP A 76 -24.85 -11.99 -27.71
CA TRP A 76 -23.52 -11.41 -27.51
C TRP A 76 -23.26 -11.06 -26.04
N TRP A 77 -24.20 -10.40 -25.36
CA TRP A 77 -24.09 -10.05 -23.95
C TRP A 77 -23.82 -11.28 -23.08
N SER A 78 -24.65 -12.32 -23.21
CA SER A 78 -24.51 -13.55 -22.43
C SER A 78 -23.25 -14.37 -22.73
N GLU A 79 -22.75 -14.32 -23.98
CA GLU A 79 -21.60 -15.12 -24.41
C GLU A 79 -20.26 -14.38 -24.27
N ARG A 80 -20.27 -13.05 -24.30
CA ARG A 80 -19.06 -12.22 -24.40
C ARG A 80 -18.81 -11.36 -23.19
N VAL A 81 -19.82 -10.97 -22.43
CA VAL A 81 -19.64 -10.06 -21.29
C VAL A 81 -19.48 -10.88 -20.01
N HIS A 82 -18.34 -10.72 -19.35
CA HIS A 82 -18.10 -11.35 -18.05
C HIS A 82 -18.85 -10.62 -16.92
N SER A 83 -18.72 -9.29 -16.91
CA SER A 83 -19.27 -8.43 -15.87
C SER A 83 -19.29 -6.97 -16.33
N ALA A 84 -20.06 -6.14 -15.63
CA ALA A 84 -20.13 -4.71 -15.85
C ALA A 84 -19.95 -3.93 -14.55
N PHE A 85 -19.24 -2.80 -14.59
CA PHE A 85 -19.19 -1.80 -13.53
C PHE A 85 -19.87 -0.51 -13.98
N VAL A 86 -20.83 -0.05 -13.19
CA VAL A 86 -21.67 1.11 -13.50
C VAL A 86 -21.56 2.12 -12.37
N TYR A 87 -21.34 3.38 -12.73
CA TYR A 87 -21.30 4.50 -11.78
C TYR A 87 -22.33 5.58 -12.11
N ALA A 88 -22.74 6.35 -11.10
CA ALA A 88 -23.86 7.29 -11.24
C ALA A 88 -23.55 8.52 -12.12
N ALA A 89 -22.28 8.92 -12.24
CA ALA A 89 -21.80 10.01 -13.11
C ALA A 89 -22.55 11.36 -12.96
N ARG A 90 -22.90 11.76 -11.73
CA ARG A 90 -23.74 12.95 -11.42
C ARG A 90 -25.13 12.96 -12.09
N ASP A 91 -25.53 11.88 -12.74
CA ASP A 91 -26.85 11.72 -13.36
C ASP A 91 -27.72 10.78 -12.52
N SER A 92 -28.35 11.40 -11.53
CA SER A 92 -29.29 10.71 -10.64
C SER A 92 -30.48 10.06 -11.35
N GLY A 93 -30.94 10.64 -12.46
CA GLY A 93 -32.12 10.19 -13.20
C GLY A 93 -31.80 8.94 -14.01
N ALA A 94 -30.67 8.94 -14.71
CA ALA A 94 -30.18 7.78 -15.43
C ALA A 94 -29.98 6.57 -14.51
N LEU A 95 -29.45 6.78 -13.29
CA LEU A 95 -29.30 5.70 -12.31
C LEU A 95 -30.65 5.09 -11.92
N GLN A 96 -31.67 5.91 -11.67
CA GLN A 96 -33.02 5.42 -11.34
C GLN A 96 -33.65 4.66 -12.51
N LEU A 97 -33.49 5.17 -13.74
CA LEU A 97 -33.99 4.50 -14.94
C LEU A 97 -33.32 3.14 -15.13
N LEU A 98 -32.00 3.08 -14.93
CA LEU A 98 -31.24 1.84 -15.04
C LEU A 98 -31.73 0.80 -14.04
N LEU A 99 -31.91 1.21 -12.78
CA LEU A 99 -32.39 0.32 -11.72
C LEU A 99 -33.76 -0.27 -12.06
N ARG A 100 -34.70 0.55 -12.56
CA ARG A 100 -36.02 0.07 -13.00
C ARG A 100 -35.95 -0.98 -14.11
N ARG A 101 -34.95 -0.89 -15.00
CA ARG A 101 -34.74 -1.87 -16.07
C ARG A 101 -34.08 -3.16 -15.55
N LEU A 102 -33.18 -3.03 -14.57
CA LEU A 102 -32.41 -4.15 -14.01
C LEU A 102 -33.22 -5.01 -13.03
N THR A 103 -34.21 -4.44 -12.35
CA THR A 103 -34.98 -5.16 -11.32
C THR A 103 -36.37 -5.52 -11.80
N THR A 104 -36.73 -6.81 -11.75
CA THR A 104 -38.10 -7.30 -11.98
C THR A 104 -39.00 -7.18 -10.75
N CYS A 105 -38.42 -6.99 -9.57
CA CYS A 105 -39.10 -6.81 -8.29
C CYS A 105 -39.35 -5.31 -8.00
N ALA A 106 -39.99 -5.00 -6.86
CA ALA A 106 -40.32 -3.62 -6.47
C ALA A 106 -39.14 -2.66 -6.69
N PRO A 107 -39.39 -1.44 -7.23
CA PRO A 107 -38.32 -0.59 -7.72
C PRO A 107 -37.35 -0.20 -6.60
N ILE A 108 -36.07 -0.55 -6.78
CA ILE A 108 -34.99 0.00 -5.97
C ILE A 108 -35.05 1.53 -6.09
N SER A 109 -35.34 2.18 -4.98
CA SER A 109 -35.52 3.63 -4.93
C SER A 109 -34.25 4.30 -4.40
N LYS A 110 -33.84 5.36 -5.08
CA LYS A 110 -32.71 6.19 -4.66
C LYS A 110 -33.13 7.14 -3.54
N ARG A 111 -32.33 7.26 -2.48
CA ARG A 111 -32.51 8.23 -1.40
C ARG A 111 -31.20 8.90 -1.04
N THR A 112 -31.25 10.18 -0.70
CA THR A 112 -30.12 10.86 -0.04
C THR A 112 -30.07 10.39 1.40
N THR A 113 -28.90 9.94 1.87
CA THR A 113 -28.73 9.52 3.26
C THR A 113 -27.99 10.57 4.08
N GLN A 114 -28.42 10.72 5.34
CA GLN A 114 -27.64 11.43 6.36
C GLN A 114 -26.70 10.47 7.11
N ASP A 115 -26.81 9.16 6.86
CA ASP A 115 -25.92 8.18 7.46
C ASP A 115 -24.49 8.42 6.97
N LYS A 116 -23.57 8.45 7.92
CA LYS A 116 -22.13 8.50 7.65
C LYS A 116 -21.47 7.16 7.88
N GLU A 117 -22.19 6.16 8.37
CA GLU A 117 -21.65 4.84 8.64
C GLU A 117 -21.97 3.88 7.50
N PHE A 118 -20.92 3.28 6.96
CA PHE A 118 -21.01 2.28 5.91
C PHE A 118 -20.29 1.02 6.34
N ALA A 119 -20.82 -0.12 5.92
CA ALA A 119 -20.24 -1.44 6.14
C ALA A 119 -20.07 -2.15 4.80
N VAL A 120 -18.95 -2.87 4.67
CA VAL A 120 -18.73 -3.82 3.58
C VAL A 120 -19.26 -5.19 4.02
N THR A 121 -19.98 -5.87 3.14
CA THR A 121 -20.56 -7.18 3.43
C THR A 121 -19.50 -8.25 3.72
N GLU A 122 -19.86 -9.20 4.59
CA GLU A 122 -19.07 -10.42 4.86
C GLU A 122 -19.56 -11.61 4.01
N GLU A 123 -20.71 -11.46 3.32
CA GLU A 123 -21.37 -12.55 2.59
C GLU A 123 -20.59 -13.01 1.35
N TRP A 124 -19.74 -12.15 0.79
CA TRP A 124 -18.93 -12.46 -0.38
C TRP A 124 -17.45 -12.10 -0.20
N ASN A 125 -16.79 -12.85 0.68
CA ASN A 125 -15.38 -12.69 1.02
C ASN A 125 -14.42 -12.70 -0.18
N GLU A 126 -14.70 -13.51 -1.21
CA GLU A 126 -13.84 -13.55 -2.40
C GLU A 126 -13.82 -12.21 -3.17
N PHE A 127 -14.96 -11.53 -3.24
CA PHE A 127 -15.07 -10.22 -3.88
C PHE A 127 -14.52 -9.11 -2.98
N CYS A 128 -14.89 -9.12 -1.69
CA CYS A 128 -14.55 -8.05 -0.76
C CYS A 128 -13.09 -8.12 -0.27
N ALA A 129 -12.46 -9.29 -0.31
CA ALA A 129 -11.08 -9.53 0.12
C ALA A 129 -10.79 -8.88 1.49
N ALA A 130 -9.70 -8.10 1.59
CA ALA A 130 -9.31 -7.40 2.81
C ALA A 130 -10.36 -6.42 3.34
N MET A 131 -11.28 -5.94 2.49
CA MET A 131 -12.34 -5.02 2.91
C MET A 131 -13.55 -5.73 3.53
N SER A 132 -13.62 -7.07 3.49
CA SER A 132 -14.74 -7.82 4.07
C SER A 132 -14.97 -7.47 5.54
N GLY A 133 -16.22 -7.14 5.90
CA GLY A 133 -16.61 -6.77 7.27
C GLY A 133 -16.11 -5.40 7.74
N VAL A 134 -15.37 -4.65 6.91
CA VAL A 134 -14.88 -3.32 7.27
C VAL A 134 -16.06 -2.36 7.45
N ARG A 135 -16.04 -1.66 8.58
CA ARG A 135 -16.96 -0.56 8.88
C ARG A 135 -16.19 0.74 8.87
N THR A 136 -16.78 1.77 8.29
CA THR A 136 -16.19 3.10 8.22
C THR A 136 -17.21 4.16 8.57
N ARG A 137 -16.72 5.29 9.10
CA ARG A 137 -17.52 6.50 9.26
C ARG A 137 -16.93 7.60 8.37
N LEU A 138 -17.71 8.08 7.42
CA LEU A 138 -17.33 9.16 6.52
C LEU A 138 -17.14 10.47 7.31
N PRO A 139 -16.14 11.31 6.95
CA PRO A 139 -15.92 12.59 7.59
C PRO A 139 -17.13 13.52 7.48
N PRO A 140 -17.31 14.47 8.42
CA PRO A 140 -18.41 15.41 8.33
C PRO A 140 -18.38 16.30 7.09
N GLU A 141 -17.17 16.61 6.63
CA GLU A 141 -16.85 17.43 5.46
C GLU A 141 -16.68 16.60 4.17
N SER A 142 -17.02 15.30 4.22
CA SER A 142 -17.00 14.45 3.03
C SER A 142 -17.81 15.11 1.91
N ILE A 143 -17.11 15.45 0.83
CA ILE A 143 -17.62 16.27 -0.28
C ILE A 143 -18.66 15.49 -1.10
N THR A 144 -18.68 14.16 -0.99
CA THR A 144 -19.58 13.28 -1.73
C THR A 144 -20.97 13.18 -1.06
N PRO A 145 -22.05 13.64 -1.72
CA PRO A 145 -23.40 13.32 -1.28
C PRO A 145 -23.56 11.80 -1.25
N SER A 146 -23.87 11.26 -0.08
CA SER A 146 -24.06 9.83 0.08
C SER A 146 -25.48 9.48 -0.37
N MET A 147 -25.56 8.65 -1.39
CA MET A 147 -26.83 8.18 -1.95
C MET A 147 -26.90 6.68 -1.78
N VAL A 148 -28.06 6.22 -1.34
CA VAL A 148 -28.28 4.80 -1.10
C VAL A 148 -29.50 4.32 -1.87
N LEU A 149 -29.46 3.04 -2.17
CA LEU A 149 -30.48 2.28 -2.84
C LEU A 149 -31.28 1.52 -1.79
N ASP A 150 -32.59 1.69 -1.81
CA ASP A 150 -33.53 0.91 -1.00
C ASP A 150 -33.53 -0.53 -1.51
N THR A 151 -32.91 -1.44 -0.75
CA THR A 151 -32.76 -2.85 -1.14
C THR A 151 -33.93 -3.65 -0.58
N THR A 152 -35.04 -3.74 -1.33
CA THR A 152 -36.23 -4.45 -0.88
C THR A 152 -36.28 -5.91 -1.35
N GLU A 153 -35.67 -6.26 -2.49
CA GLU A 153 -35.40 -7.65 -2.95
C GLU A 153 -34.64 -7.61 -4.30
N GLY A 154 -33.72 -8.56 -4.56
CA GLY A 154 -33.17 -8.81 -5.92
C GLY A 154 -31.72 -8.44 -6.21
N GLY A 155 -30.91 -8.03 -5.22
CA GLY A 155 -29.48 -7.76 -5.39
C GLY A 155 -28.69 -7.98 -4.12
N LEU A 156 -27.37 -8.22 -4.26
CA LEU A 156 -26.46 -8.39 -3.14
C LEU A 156 -25.83 -7.04 -2.76
N PRO A 157 -26.22 -6.41 -1.63
CA PRO A 157 -25.56 -5.19 -1.16
C PRO A 157 -24.11 -5.52 -0.77
N ILE A 158 -23.16 -4.84 -1.41
CA ILE A 158 -21.72 -4.99 -1.12
C ILE A 158 -21.28 -3.94 -0.10
N ILE A 159 -21.72 -2.69 -0.27
CA ILE A 159 -21.48 -1.60 0.68
C ILE A 159 -22.82 -0.98 1.03
N SER A 160 -23.15 -0.91 2.32
CA SER A 160 -24.45 -0.41 2.79
C SER A 160 -24.36 0.44 4.05
N SER A 161 -25.33 1.34 4.22
CA SER A 161 -25.65 2.02 5.48
C SER A 161 -26.94 1.43 6.08
N ALA A 162 -27.42 1.99 7.20
CA ALA A 162 -28.71 1.61 7.76
C ALA A 162 -29.91 1.95 6.86
N GLN A 163 -29.74 2.89 5.93
CA GLN A 163 -30.77 3.39 5.03
C GLN A 163 -30.76 2.76 3.62
N GLY A 164 -29.76 1.93 3.29
CA GLY A 164 -29.70 1.23 2.00
C GLY A 164 -28.28 0.95 1.50
N ALA A 165 -28.16 0.48 0.25
CA ALA A 165 -26.88 0.12 -0.37
C ALA A 165 -26.27 1.26 -1.20
N ALA A 166 -24.98 1.53 -1.01
CA ALA A 166 -24.19 2.44 -1.86
C ALA A 166 -23.45 1.71 -2.99
N PHE A 167 -23.23 0.40 -2.84
CA PHE A 167 -22.67 -0.45 -3.89
C PHE A 167 -23.36 -1.80 -3.86
N ILE A 168 -23.92 -2.22 -4.99
CA ILE A 168 -24.75 -3.44 -5.10
C ILE A 168 -24.34 -4.27 -6.32
N MET A 169 -24.43 -5.59 -6.22
CA MET A 169 -24.35 -6.50 -7.36
C MET A 169 -25.76 -6.96 -7.73
N LEU A 170 -26.08 -6.83 -9.02
CA LEU A 170 -27.31 -7.28 -9.66
C LEU A 170 -26.94 -8.29 -10.76
N GLU A 171 -27.87 -9.17 -11.12
CA GLU A 171 -27.71 -10.06 -12.26
C GLU A 171 -28.71 -9.71 -13.35
N TYR A 172 -28.23 -9.59 -14.59
CA TYR A 172 -29.07 -9.29 -15.75
C TYR A 172 -28.67 -10.19 -16.92
N HIS A 173 -29.61 -11.05 -17.33
CA HIS A 173 -29.38 -12.07 -18.38
C HIS A 173 -28.07 -12.86 -18.19
N GLY A 174 -27.79 -13.31 -16.96
CA GLY A 174 -26.62 -14.11 -16.61
C GLY A 174 -25.31 -13.34 -16.42
N VAL A 175 -25.33 -12.01 -16.56
CA VAL A 175 -24.14 -11.16 -16.36
C VAL A 175 -24.28 -10.37 -15.06
N ARG A 176 -23.20 -10.34 -14.28
CA ARG A 176 -23.14 -9.55 -13.04
C ARG A 176 -22.88 -8.08 -13.33
N ILE A 177 -23.75 -7.22 -12.83
CA ILE A 177 -23.66 -5.77 -12.93
C ILE A 177 -23.43 -5.21 -11.54
N PHE A 178 -22.31 -4.50 -11.38
CA PHE A 178 -21.90 -3.85 -10.15
C PHE A 178 -22.23 -2.37 -10.26
N LEU A 179 -23.16 -1.90 -9.44
CA LEU A 179 -23.67 -0.54 -9.53
C LEU A 179 -23.27 0.25 -8.28
N SER A 180 -22.48 1.30 -8.52
CA SER A 180 -22.03 2.27 -7.51
C SER A 180 -22.90 3.52 -7.55
N THR A 181 -23.38 3.96 -6.39
CA THR A 181 -24.11 5.21 -6.25
C THR A 181 -23.20 6.43 -6.17
N SER A 182 -21.88 6.23 -6.09
CA SER A 182 -20.93 7.36 -6.05
C SER A 182 -21.01 8.17 -7.33
N GLU A 183 -21.15 9.49 -7.16
CA GLU A 183 -21.06 10.45 -8.26
C GLU A 183 -19.63 10.77 -8.65
N GLU A 184 -18.67 10.41 -7.80
CA GLU A 184 -17.26 10.69 -8.00
C GLU A 184 -16.46 9.40 -8.13
N ILE A 185 -15.49 9.44 -9.04
CA ILE A 185 -14.37 8.50 -9.11
C ILE A 185 -13.13 9.24 -8.60
N VAL A 186 -12.37 8.58 -7.73
CA VAL A 186 -11.14 9.15 -7.17
C VAL A 186 -10.15 9.52 -8.27
N ASP A 187 -9.54 10.71 -8.18
CA ASP A 187 -8.55 11.17 -9.14
C ASP A 187 -7.13 10.80 -8.69
N LEU A 188 -6.55 9.81 -9.37
CA LEU A 188 -5.19 9.33 -9.09
C LEU A 188 -4.10 10.35 -9.41
N ASP A 189 -4.37 11.36 -10.25
CA ASP A 189 -3.40 12.42 -10.55
C ASP A 189 -3.51 13.63 -9.62
N SER A 190 -4.47 13.63 -8.70
CA SER A 190 -4.60 14.70 -7.72
C SER A 190 -3.35 14.82 -6.86
N ALA A 191 -2.89 16.06 -6.69
CA ALA A 191 -1.72 16.37 -5.88
C ALA A 191 -2.06 16.28 -4.38
N ILE A 192 -1.23 15.56 -3.63
CA ILE A 192 -1.34 15.47 -2.18
C ILE A 192 -0.52 16.60 -1.57
N GLN A 193 -1.23 17.57 -1.00
CA GLN A 193 -0.61 18.81 -0.49
C GLN A 193 -0.06 18.64 0.92
N VAL A 194 -0.80 18.00 1.82
CA VAL A 194 -0.42 17.83 3.23
C VAL A 194 -0.98 16.52 3.77
N GLY A 195 -0.20 15.86 4.63
CA GLY A 195 -0.66 14.72 5.42
C GLY A 195 -0.57 13.39 4.67
N ASN A 196 -1.31 12.41 5.20
CA ASN A 196 -1.34 11.05 4.69
C ASN A 196 -2.67 10.80 3.99
N PHE A 197 -2.65 9.94 2.97
CA PHE A 197 -3.88 9.45 2.37
C PHE A 197 -4.73 8.68 3.39
N ASP A 198 -5.99 9.08 3.52
CA ASP A 198 -6.99 8.44 4.35
C ASP A 198 -8.15 7.96 3.48
N ILE A 199 -8.38 6.64 3.44
CA ILE A 199 -9.44 6.07 2.61
C ILE A 199 -10.83 6.55 3.04
N ARG A 200 -11.01 7.01 4.29
CA ARG A 200 -12.30 7.51 4.78
C ARG A 200 -12.79 8.73 3.99
N ASP A 201 -11.87 9.54 3.48
CA ASP A 201 -12.18 10.73 2.69
C ASP A 201 -12.65 10.37 1.26
N TYR A 202 -12.33 9.16 0.79
CA TYR A 202 -12.56 8.70 -0.58
C TYR A 202 -13.31 7.38 -0.67
N PHE A 203 -13.92 6.92 0.44
CA PHE A 203 -14.34 5.53 0.58
C PHE A 203 -15.28 5.07 -0.54
N LEU A 204 -16.37 5.82 -0.78
CA LEU A 204 -17.33 5.51 -1.85
C LEU A 204 -16.79 5.80 -3.27
N ALA A 205 -15.82 6.71 -3.39
CA ALA A 205 -15.22 7.08 -4.68
C ALA A 205 -14.09 6.14 -5.14
N ALA A 206 -13.50 5.37 -4.22
CA ALA A 206 -12.36 4.48 -4.47
C ALA A 206 -12.71 3.00 -4.28
N VAL A 207 -13.30 2.62 -3.13
CA VAL A 207 -13.45 1.21 -2.74
C VAL A 207 -14.28 0.40 -3.75
N PRO A 208 -15.47 0.85 -4.23
CA PRO A 208 -16.26 0.07 -5.18
C PRO A 208 -15.50 -0.35 -6.44
N LEU A 209 -14.79 0.61 -7.05
CA LEU A 209 -14.06 0.38 -8.29
C LEU A 209 -12.81 -0.48 -8.04
N VAL A 210 -12.07 -0.25 -6.95
CA VAL A 210 -10.90 -1.06 -6.60
C VAL A 210 -11.29 -2.51 -6.28
N LEU A 211 -12.42 -2.74 -5.59
CA LEU A 211 -12.95 -4.08 -5.37
C LEU A 211 -13.31 -4.76 -6.69
N TYR A 212 -14.05 -4.05 -7.56
CA TYR A 212 -14.40 -4.57 -8.88
C TYR A 212 -13.17 -4.93 -9.71
N VAL A 213 -12.18 -4.04 -9.79
CA VAL A 213 -10.97 -4.28 -10.61
C VAL A 213 -10.17 -5.48 -10.07
N ASN A 214 -9.97 -5.57 -8.76
CA ASN A 214 -9.27 -6.70 -8.15
C ASN A 214 -9.97 -8.05 -8.41
N TRP A 215 -11.30 -8.07 -8.37
CA TRP A 215 -12.07 -9.28 -8.65
C TRP A 215 -12.13 -9.61 -10.14
N ALA A 216 -12.50 -8.64 -10.98
CA ALA A 216 -12.82 -8.86 -12.38
C ALA A 216 -11.60 -9.17 -13.26
N PHE A 217 -10.41 -8.72 -12.85
CA PHE A 217 -9.13 -8.89 -13.55
C PHE A 217 -8.12 -9.73 -12.75
N LYS A 218 -8.60 -10.52 -11.79
CA LYS A 218 -7.80 -11.44 -10.98
C LYS A 218 -6.89 -12.30 -11.86
N GLY A 219 -5.58 -12.20 -11.66
CA GLY A 219 -4.57 -12.97 -12.40
C GLY A 219 -3.91 -12.20 -13.56
N GLU A 220 -4.52 -11.13 -14.04
CA GLU A 220 -4.00 -10.30 -15.14
C GLU A 220 -3.50 -8.93 -14.66
N SER A 221 -4.12 -8.39 -13.61
CA SER A 221 -3.69 -7.16 -12.97
C SER A 221 -2.45 -7.36 -12.08
N TRP A 222 -1.78 -6.25 -11.76
CA TRP A 222 -0.74 -6.24 -10.75
C TRP A 222 -1.25 -6.78 -9.42
N LYS A 223 -0.52 -7.74 -8.85
CA LYS A 223 -0.74 -8.25 -7.49
C LYS A 223 0.58 -8.37 -6.74
N THR A 224 0.52 -8.27 -5.41
CA THR A 224 1.65 -8.62 -4.54
C THR A 224 1.51 -10.08 -4.10
N PRO A 225 2.55 -10.94 -4.20
CA PRO A 225 2.43 -12.36 -3.86
C PRO A 225 2.09 -12.63 -2.39
N GLU A 226 2.58 -11.81 -1.48
CA GLU A 226 2.29 -11.89 -0.05
C GLU A 226 2.15 -10.50 0.57
N ILE A 227 1.34 -10.38 1.64
CA ILE A 227 1.25 -9.15 2.43
C ILE A 227 2.07 -9.32 3.70
N GLY A 228 3.26 -8.70 3.72
CA GLY A 228 4.12 -8.66 4.89
C GLY A 228 3.55 -7.75 5.98
N ALA A 229 3.73 -8.11 7.25
CA ALA A 229 3.35 -7.29 8.40
C ALA A 229 4.48 -7.13 9.43
N CYS A 230 4.60 -5.94 10.03
CA CYS A 230 5.55 -5.68 11.11
C CYS A 230 5.06 -4.55 12.02
N VAL A 231 5.15 -4.77 13.35
CA VAL A 231 5.01 -3.69 14.33
C VAL A 231 6.35 -2.96 14.46
N ILE A 232 6.39 -1.65 14.32
CA ILE A 232 7.57 -0.82 14.52
C ILE A 232 7.33 0.02 15.77
N ILE A 233 8.24 -0.10 16.73
CA ILE A 233 8.18 0.65 18.00
C ILE A 233 9.28 1.71 17.97
N ASP A 234 8.87 2.98 17.96
CA ASP A 234 9.77 4.11 17.84
C ASP A 234 10.36 4.51 19.20
N ASP A 235 11.66 4.83 19.18
CA ASP A 235 12.48 5.36 20.28
C ASP A 235 12.98 4.43 21.39
N PRO A 236 12.50 3.18 21.62
CA PRO A 236 12.79 2.53 22.89
C PRO A 236 14.27 2.18 23.03
N LEU A 237 14.83 2.57 24.17
CA LEU A 237 16.15 2.11 24.57
C LEU A 237 16.07 0.65 25.02
N ILE A 238 17.03 -0.17 24.58
CA ILE A 238 17.09 -1.60 24.92
C ILE A 238 17.60 -1.77 26.36
N ARG A 239 16.69 -1.62 27.31
CA ARG A 239 16.86 -1.87 28.76
C ARG A 239 15.75 -2.79 29.25
N PRO A 240 15.77 -3.33 30.49
CA PRO A 240 14.68 -4.18 30.96
C PRO A 240 13.30 -3.49 30.88
N ARG A 241 13.27 -2.16 31.08
CA ARG A 241 12.10 -1.30 30.95
C ARG A 241 12.44 -0.01 30.22
N TYR A 242 11.48 0.52 29.45
CA TYR A 242 11.53 1.83 28.82
C TYR A 242 10.11 2.41 28.73
N GLY A 243 9.83 3.48 29.47
CA GLY A 243 8.46 3.98 29.64
C GLY A 243 7.54 2.85 30.12
N PHE A 244 6.45 2.60 29.39
CA PHE A 244 5.53 1.50 29.69
C PHE A 244 5.95 0.13 29.14
N ILE A 245 7.04 0.05 28.37
CA ILE A 245 7.53 -1.21 27.80
C ILE A 245 8.31 -1.98 28.87
N ASN A 246 7.92 -3.23 29.08
CA ASN A 246 8.75 -4.25 29.71
C ASN A 246 9.13 -5.28 28.64
N PHE A 247 10.41 -5.38 28.30
CA PHE A 247 10.83 -6.18 27.14
C PHE A 247 10.57 -7.67 27.29
N ARG A 248 10.64 -8.23 28.50
CA ARG A 248 10.29 -9.63 28.72
C ARG A 248 8.80 -9.88 28.45
N LYS A 249 7.93 -8.98 28.92
CA LYS A 249 6.48 -9.05 28.64
C LYS A 249 6.19 -8.85 27.15
N LEU A 250 6.83 -7.87 26.52
CA LEU A 250 6.67 -7.59 25.09
C LEU A 250 7.06 -8.79 24.22
N VAL A 251 8.24 -9.38 24.46
CA VAL A 251 8.68 -10.58 23.74
C VAL A 251 7.73 -11.76 23.97
N GLY A 252 7.24 -11.93 25.20
CA GLY A 252 6.20 -12.92 25.51
C GLY A 252 4.93 -12.73 24.68
N LEU A 253 4.43 -11.50 24.59
CA LEU A 253 3.25 -11.15 23.77
C LEU A 253 3.50 -11.40 22.28
N ILE A 254 4.65 -10.96 21.77
CA ILE A 254 5.02 -11.12 20.35
C ILE A 254 5.07 -12.58 19.95
N ASN A 255 5.68 -13.43 20.79
CA ASN A 255 5.74 -14.86 20.56
C ASN A 255 4.36 -15.52 20.70
N HIS A 256 3.59 -15.16 21.73
CA HIS A 256 2.24 -15.70 21.96
C HIS A 256 1.31 -15.40 20.77
N HIS A 257 1.31 -14.15 20.29
CA HIS A 257 0.53 -13.75 19.14
C HIS A 257 1.22 -14.06 17.79
N ARG A 258 2.40 -14.69 17.76
CA ARG A 258 3.13 -15.05 16.52
C ARG A 258 3.30 -13.88 15.55
N ILE A 259 3.54 -12.69 16.07
CA ILE A 259 3.80 -11.48 15.27
C ILE A 259 5.30 -11.19 15.23
N THR A 260 5.69 -10.21 14.43
CA THR A 260 7.07 -9.71 14.36
C THR A 260 7.06 -8.22 14.70
N ALA A 261 8.02 -7.78 15.50
CA ALA A 261 8.22 -6.36 15.77
C ALA A 261 9.66 -5.92 15.50
N SER A 262 9.84 -4.65 15.16
CA SER A 262 11.13 -3.99 15.01
C SER A 262 11.19 -2.80 15.94
N LEU A 263 12.34 -2.58 16.57
CA LEU A 263 12.59 -1.31 17.23
C LEU A 263 13.20 -0.35 16.21
N ALA A 264 12.62 0.84 16.07
CA ALA A 264 13.31 1.94 15.41
C ALA A 264 14.38 2.46 16.39
N PHE A 265 15.58 1.89 16.30
CA PHE A 265 16.65 2.09 17.26
C PHE A 265 17.49 3.31 16.89
N ILE A 266 17.63 4.24 17.84
CA ILE A 266 18.42 5.47 17.66
C ILE A 266 19.92 5.10 17.76
N PRO A 267 20.72 5.25 16.70
CA PRO A 267 22.12 4.81 16.71
C PRO A 267 22.99 5.46 17.80
N TRP A 268 22.67 6.68 18.24
CA TRP A 268 23.32 7.31 19.40
C TRP A 268 23.32 6.43 20.67
N ASN A 269 22.31 5.58 20.83
CA ASN A 269 22.18 4.67 21.97
C ASN A 269 23.03 3.38 21.87
N TRP A 270 23.88 3.20 20.85
CA TRP A 270 24.59 1.94 20.60
C TRP A 270 25.39 1.39 21.79
N ARG A 271 25.92 2.23 22.68
CA ARG A 271 26.64 1.81 23.91
C ARG A 271 25.74 1.51 25.11
N ARG A 272 24.44 1.75 25.00
CA ARG A 272 23.49 1.85 26.12
C ARG A 272 22.51 0.67 26.21
N THR A 273 22.77 -0.38 25.43
CA THR A 273 21.99 -1.62 25.44
C THR A 273 22.36 -2.48 26.65
N ASP A 274 21.34 -2.91 27.40
CA ASP A 274 21.49 -3.87 28.48
C ASP A 274 21.77 -5.29 27.93
N PRO A 275 22.83 -5.98 28.38
CA PRO A 275 23.18 -7.31 27.87
C PRO A 275 22.13 -8.39 28.08
N ASN A 276 21.35 -8.31 29.17
CA ASN A 276 20.30 -9.30 29.46
C ASN A 276 19.07 -9.06 28.60
N THR A 277 18.68 -7.81 28.39
CA THR A 277 17.64 -7.47 27.42
C THR A 277 18.08 -7.84 26.01
N ALA A 278 19.35 -7.64 25.64
CA ALA A 278 19.86 -8.03 24.33
C ALA A 278 19.74 -9.53 24.04
N ARG A 279 19.92 -10.39 25.06
CA ARG A 279 19.70 -11.84 24.93
C ARG A 279 18.28 -12.17 24.48
N LEU A 280 17.28 -11.42 24.94
CA LEU A 280 15.89 -11.62 24.53
C LEU A 280 15.71 -11.50 23.00
N PHE A 281 16.52 -10.68 22.33
CA PHE A 281 16.46 -10.50 20.87
C PHE A 281 17.14 -11.64 20.12
N ARG A 282 18.22 -12.20 20.68
CA ARG A 282 19.01 -13.26 20.05
C ARG A 282 18.39 -14.65 20.24
N ASP A 283 17.79 -14.89 21.40
CA ASP A 283 17.34 -16.22 21.83
C ASP A 283 15.96 -16.61 21.25
N GLY A 284 15.66 -16.16 20.02
CA GLY A 284 14.47 -16.58 19.28
C GLY A 284 13.26 -15.64 19.36
N ALA A 285 13.43 -14.38 19.77
CA ALA A 285 12.36 -13.42 19.60
C ALA A 285 12.19 -13.03 18.13
N ARG A 286 10.93 -12.90 17.70
CA ARG A 286 10.55 -12.28 16.42
C ARG A 286 10.72 -10.75 16.51
N MET A 287 11.93 -10.33 16.88
CA MET A 287 12.32 -8.96 17.13
C MET A 287 13.50 -8.59 16.24
N SER A 288 13.42 -7.44 15.57
CA SER A 288 14.50 -6.86 14.79
C SER A 288 14.82 -5.44 15.23
N LEU A 289 15.90 -4.87 14.69
CA LEU A 289 16.21 -3.44 14.81
C LEU A 289 16.21 -2.80 13.43
N SER A 290 15.71 -1.58 13.34
CA SER A 290 15.85 -0.71 12.17
C SER A 290 16.54 0.59 12.58
N VAL A 291 17.15 1.28 11.63
CA VAL A 291 17.91 2.51 11.91
C VAL A 291 16.93 3.67 12.10
N HIS A 292 16.94 4.32 13.26
CA HIS A 292 16.09 5.48 13.54
C HIS A 292 16.88 6.78 13.60
N GLY A 293 17.30 7.24 12.41
CA GLY A 293 18.10 8.44 12.24
C GLY A 293 19.57 8.25 12.63
N CYS A 294 20.14 9.21 13.38
CA CYS A 294 21.51 9.13 13.90
C CYS A 294 21.58 9.54 15.38
N ASP A 295 21.27 10.81 15.65
CA ASP A 295 21.25 11.40 16.99
C ASP A 295 19.82 11.65 17.50
N HIS A 296 18.83 11.53 16.60
CA HIS A 296 17.43 11.88 16.85
C HIS A 296 17.27 13.35 17.28
N THR A 297 18.05 14.25 16.66
CA THR A 297 17.87 15.70 16.82
C THR A 297 16.67 16.19 16.01
N ARG A 298 16.32 17.48 16.13
CA ARG A 298 15.16 18.03 15.41
C ARG A 298 15.49 18.09 13.91
N ARG A 299 14.62 17.50 13.07
CA ARG A 299 14.74 17.54 11.60
C ARG A 299 16.12 17.14 11.08
N GLU A 300 16.74 16.14 11.68
CA GLU A 300 18.16 15.86 11.44
C GLU A 300 18.46 15.40 10.00
N PHE A 301 17.44 14.90 9.30
CA PHE A 301 17.42 14.53 7.87
C PHE A 301 16.53 15.47 7.02
N GLY A 302 16.08 16.60 7.57
CA GLY A 302 15.25 17.58 6.85
C GLY A 302 16.07 18.71 6.22
N THR A 303 17.38 18.54 6.07
CA THR A 303 18.29 19.51 5.45
C THR A 303 18.56 19.13 4.01
N SER A 304 18.76 20.11 3.13
CA SER A 304 19.17 19.90 1.74
C SER A 304 20.69 19.73 1.58
N ASP A 305 21.47 19.95 2.64
CA ASP A 305 22.92 19.77 2.63
C ASP A 305 23.30 18.28 2.61
N SER A 306 23.77 17.82 1.45
CA SER A 306 24.11 16.41 1.21
C SER A 306 25.33 15.94 2.01
N GLN A 307 26.29 16.82 2.33
CA GLN A 307 27.48 16.45 3.11
C GLN A 307 27.10 16.23 4.57
N VAL A 308 26.25 17.11 5.13
CA VAL A 308 25.70 16.94 6.47
C VAL A 308 24.90 15.65 6.56
N VAL A 309 24.04 15.35 5.58
CA VAL A 309 23.28 14.09 5.59
C VAL A 309 24.20 12.88 5.45
N ALA A 310 25.16 12.90 4.53
CA ALA A 310 26.11 11.80 4.34
C ALA A 310 26.92 11.52 5.62
N SER A 311 27.38 12.55 6.33
CA SER A 311 28.10 12.38 7.60
C SER A 311 27.22 11.70 8.66
N LYS A 312 25.93 12.05 8.71
CA LYS A 312 24.95 11.45 9.64
C LYS A 312 24.62 10.01 9.28
N VAL A 313 24.40 9.70 8.00
CA VAL A 313 24.15 8.33 7.54
C VAL A 313 25.36 7.44 7.83
N LYS A 314 26.56 7.89 7.47
CA LYS A 314 27.82 7.17 7.75
C LYS A 314 27.95 6.86 9.24
N ARG A 315 27.82 7.89 10.08
CA ARG A 315 27.93 7.74 11.54
C ARG A 315 26.83 6.87 12.14
N ALA A 316 25.62 6.92 11.60
CA ALA A 316 24.53 6.03 12.00
C ALA A 316 24.90 4.57 11.73
N VAL A 317 25.37 4.26 10.52
CA VAL A 317 25.80 2.92 10.12
C VAL A 317 26.95 2.42 11.01
N GLU A 318 28.01 3.20 11.18
CA GLU A 318 29.16 2.82 12.02
C GLU A 318 28.75 2.50 13.47
N ARG A 319 27.79 3.27 14.01
CA ARG A 319 27.26 3.03 15.36
C ARG A 319 26.38 1.78 15.43
N MET A 320 25.61 1.49 14.40
CA MET A 320 24.79 0.28 14.34
C MET A 320 25.64 -0.98 14.15
N GLU A 321 26.70 -0.93 13.34
CA GLU A 321 27.68 -2.01 13.20
C GLU A 321 28.44 -2.25 14.52
N SER A 322 28.80 -1.16 15.22
CA SER A 322 29.38 -1.24 16.57
C SER A 322 28.41 -1.80 17.60
N HIS A 323 27.12 -1.47 17.48
CA HIS A 323 26.05 -2.03 18.32
C HIS A 323 25.90 -3.53 18.09
N GLU A 324 25.86 -3.97 16.83
CA GLU A 324 25.76 -5.39 16.46
C GLU A 324 26.96 -6.17 17.00
N THR A 325 28.19 -5.68 16.78
CA THR A 325 29.41 -6.31 17.29
C THR A 325 29.39 -6.47 18.82
N ARG A 326 28.89 -5.46 19.54
CA ARG A 326 28.88 -5.45 21.01
C ARG A 326 27.72 -6.26 21.60
N SER A 327 26.54 -6.19 20.99
CA SER A 327 25.30 -6.73 21.52
C SER A 327 24.88 -8.03 20.86
N GLY A 328 25.49 -8.42 19.75
CA GLY A 328 25.08 -9.55 18.91
C GLY A 328 23.70 -9.42 18.28
N ILE A 329 23.05 -8.25 18.34
CA ILE A 329 21.75 -8.00 17.71
C ILE A 329 22.01 -7.44 16.31
N LYS A 330 21.57 -8.18 15.29
CA LYS A 330 21.59 -7.70 13.91
C LYS A 330 20.63 -6.54 13.71
N PHE A 331 20.93 -5.67 12.76
CA PHE A 331 20.03 -4.59 12.37
C PHE A 331 19.73 -4.62 10.88
N ASP A 332 18.53 -4.18 10.54
CA ASP A 332 18.07 -3.99 9.19
C ASP A 332 18.57 -2.63 8.68
N ARG A 333 19.22 -2.62 7.51
CA ARG A 333 19.55 -1.38 6.77
C ARG A 333 18.30 -0.77 6.13
N VAL A 334 17.33 -0.45 6.98
CA VAL A 334 16.08 0.21 6.67
C VAL A 334 16.01 1.45 7.55
N MET A 335 15.88 2.61 6.92
CA MET A 335 15.79 3.90 7.63
C MET A 335 14.35 4.15 8.05
N VAL A 336 14.13 4.36 9.34
CA VAL A 336 12.88 4.90 9.89
C VAL A 336 13.16 6.35 10.25
N PHE A 337 12.55 7.31 9.56
CA PHE A 337 12.88 8.72 9.79
C PHE A 337 12.33 9.24 11.14
N PRO A 338 13.19 9.81 12.01
CA PRO A 338 12.75 10.50 13.21
C PRO A 338 11.72 11.59 12.90
N GLN A 339 10.64 11.63 13.69
CA GLN A 339 9.57 12.63 13.56
C GLN A 339 8.87 12.64 12.19
N GLY A 340 9.12 11.63 11.34
CA GLY A 340 8.58 11.60 9.99
C GLY A 340 9.30 12.50 8.97
N VAL A 341 10.44 13.09 9.32
CA VAL A 341 11.07 14.17 8.53
C VAL A 341 12.26 13.67 7.72
N PHE A 342 12.22 13.93 6.41
CA PHE A 342 13.33 13.69 5.47
C PHE A 342 13.38 14.78 4.37
N SER A 343 14.50 14.88 3.68
CA SER A 343 14.69 15.67 2.46
C SER A 343 14.92 14.75 1.25
N GLU A 344 14.73 15.25 0.04
CA GLU A 344 15.04 14.48 -1.18
C GLU A 344 16.52 14.07 -1.24
N CYS A 345 17.43 14.94 -0.76
CA CYS A 345 18.85 14.62 -0.68
C CYS A 345 19.12 13.47 0.30
N SER A 346 18.35 13.37 1.39
CA SER A 346 18.49 12.26 2.33
C SER A 346 18.19 10.92 1.70
N ILE A 347 17.16 10.84 0.86
CA ILE A 347 16.83 9.62 0.14
C ILE A 347 17.96 9.21 -0.81
N SER A 348 18.52 10.18 -1.54
CA SER A 348 19.66 9.95 -2.44
C SER A 348 20.88 9.43 -1.69
N VAL A 349 21.19 9.98 -0.51
CA VAL A 349 22.30 9.52 0.33
C VAL A 349 22.04 8.11 0.87
N LEU A 350 20.83 7.79 1.34
CA LEU A 350 20.53 6.43 1.80
C LEU A 350 20.80 5.37 0.73
N LYS A 351 20.44 5.66 -0.53
CA LYS A 351 20.73 4.80 -1.69
C LYS A 351 22.24 4.55 -1.85
N GLN A 352 23.07 5.57 -1.69
CA GLN A 352 24.54 5.46 -1.80
C GLN A 352 25.20 4.67 -0.66
N TYR A 353 24.55 4.60 0.50
CA TYR A 353 25.00 3.87 1.69
C TYR A 353 24.34 2.49 1.81
N ASN A 354 23.83 1.94 0.70
CA ASN A 354 23.29 0.59 0.58
C ASN A 354 22.14 0.30 1.57
N PHE A 355 21.32 1.30 1.89
CA PHE A 355 20.03 1.04 2.52
C PHE A 355 19.11 0.31 1.54
N LEU A 356 18.25 -0.57 2.06
CA LEU A 356 17.26 -1.28 1.25
C LEU A 356 16.06 -0.38 0.93
N ALA A 357 15.62 0.35 1.94
CA ALA A 357 14.42 1.18 1.89
C ALA A 357 14.39 2.19 3.04
N ALA A 358 13.43 3.11 2.96
CA ALA A 358 12.96 3.87 4.10
C ALA A 358 11.54 3.44 4.45
N ILE A 359 11.17 3.59 5.72
CA ILE A 359 9.79 3.44 6.18
C ILE A 359 9.40 4.75 6.87
N ASN A 360 8.30 5.34 6.45
CA ASN A 360 7.87 6.62 7.00
C ASN A 360 6.35 6.76 7.12
N THR A 361 5.92 7.64 8.02
CA THR A 361 4.49 7.96 8.18
C THR A 361 4.08 9.01 7.15
N GLY A 362 4.80 10.14 7.08
CA GLY A 362 4.60 11.16 6.06
C GLY A 362 5.41 10.86 4.80
N MET A 363 4.83 11.13 3.64
CA MET A 363 5.44 10.74 2.35
C MET A 363 5.94 11.92 1.52
N ILE A 364 5.69 13.15 1.98
CA ILE A 364 6.14 14.39 1.35
C ILE A 364 7.47 14.81 2.00
N SER A 365 8.45 15.15 1.17
CA SER A 365 9.74 15.65 1.64
C SER A 365 9.59 17.02 2.34
N SER A 366 10.57 17.35 3.16
CA SER A 366 10.55 18.54 4.01
C SER A 366 11.38 19.70 3.46
N ASP A 367 11.77 19.60 2.18
CA ASP A 367 12.43 20.62 1.38
C ASP A 367 11.56 21.88 1.26
N ALA A 368 12.18 23.02 0.91
CA ALA A 368 11.46 24.29 0.78
C ALA A 368 10.41 24.25 -0.35
N GLU A 369 10.76 23.55 -1.43
CA GLU A 369 9.90 23.29 -2.59
C GLU A 369 9.87 21.77 -2.81
N PRO A 370 9.02 21.04 -2.05
CA PRO A 370 8.97 19.60 -2.16
C PRO A 370 8.39 19.18 -3.52
N ARG A 371 8.91 18.08 -4.09
CA ARG A 371 8.29 17.45 -5.25
C ARG A 371 6.80 17.16 -4.99
N THR A 372 5.97 17.48 -5.98
CA THR A 372 4.57 17.10 -5.98
C THR A 372 4.41 15.58 -5.98
N ILE A 373 3.78 15.06 -4.94
CA ILE A 373 3.37 13.66 -4.84
C ILE A 373 1.91 13.54 -5.25
N ARG A 374 1.59 12.64 -6.18
CA ARG A 374 0.22 12.37 -6.61
C ARG A 374 -0.37 11.22 -5.81
N LEU A 375 -1.69 11.12 -5.80
CA LEU A 375 -2.37 10.01 -5.14
C LEU A 375 -1.91 8.64 -5.65
N ARG A 376 -1.68 8.50 -6.97
CA ARG A 376 -1.17 7.28 -7.58
C ARG A 376 0.15 6.80 -6.97
N ASP A 377 1.01 7.74 -6.56
CA ASP A 377 2.30 7.42 -5.98
C ASP A 377 2.17 6.85 -4.55
N LEU A 378 1.09 7.23 -3.84
CA LEU A 378 0.78 6.74 -2.49
C LEU A 378 0.02 5.41 -2.48
N TRP A 379 -0.63 5.06 -3.59
CA TRP A 379 -1.31 3.79 -3.78
C TRP A 379 -0.35 2.65 -4.11
N GLU A 380 0.83 2.96 -4.67
CA GLU A 380 1.88 1.96 -4.92
C GLU A 380 2.30 1.24 -3.61
N PRO A 381 2.73 -0.04 -3.69
CA PRO A 381 3.31 -0.77 -2.56
C PRO A 381 4.47 -0.03 -1.87
N ALA A 382 5.26 0.71 -2.66
CA ALA A 382 6.30 1.62 -2.19
C ALA A 382 6.30 2.89 -3.04
N LEU A 383 6.49 4.04 -2.40
CA LEU A 383 6.72 5.31 -3.08
C LEU A 383 8.12 5.30 -3.71
N MET A 384 8.18 5.52 -5.02
CA MET A 384 9.42 5.52 -5.80
C MET A 384 9.81 6.91 -6.34
N ALA A 385 9.10 7.97 -5.92
CA ALA A 385 9.21 9.32 -6.50
C ALA A 385 10.55 10.03 -6.22
N TYR A 386 11.35 9.53 -5.26
CA TYR A 386 12.59 10.16 -4.83
C TYR A 386 13.80 9.30 -5.22
N GLY A 387 14.41 9.59 -6.38
CA GLY A 387 15.61 8.91 -6.87
C GLY A 387 15.48 7.40 -7.05
N GLU A 388 14.25 6.93 -7.33
CA GLU A 388 13.89 5.52 -7.49
C GLU A 388 14.35 4.66 -6.30
N PHE A 389 14.31 5.24 -5.10
CA PHE A 389 14.56 4.56 -3.84
C PHE A 389 13.23 4.37 -3.09
N PRO A 390 12.94 3.15 -2.60
CA PRO A 390 11.63 2.85 -2.05
C PRO A 390 11.42 3.45 -0.66
N ILE A 391 10.32 4.18 -0.51
CA ILE A 391 9.77 4.62 0.78
C ILE A 391 8.44 3.89 1.01
N PHE A 392 8.37 3.09 2.07
CA PHE A 392 7.15 2.39 2.47
C PHE A 392 6.37 3.21 3.50
N SER A 393 5.06 3.35 3.29
CA SER A 393 4.18 4.00 4.27
C SER A 393 3.94 3.09 5.47
N ARG A 394 3.94 3.68 6.67
CA ARG A 394 3.46 3.03 7.90
C ARG A 394 2.34 3.81 8.55
N ARG A 395 1.42 3.12 9.22
CA ARG A 395 0.26 3.72 9.89
C ARG A 395 0.26 3.46 11.39
N SER A 396 -0.23 4.42 12.17
CA SER A 396 -0.51 4.17 13.59
C SER A 396 -1.87 3.46 13.72
N PRO A 397 -2.14 2.79 14.84
CA PRO A 397 -3.47 2.22 15.13
C PRO A 397 -4.63 3.22 14.99
N ALA A 398 -4.35 4.52 15.18
CA ALA A 398 -5.31 5.61 15.03
C ALA A 398 -5.84 5.81 13.61
N ALA A 399 -5.12 5.31 12.60
CA ALA A 399 -5.55 5.38 11.21
C ALA A 399 -6.78 4.51 10.94
N GLY A 400 -7.12 3.57 11.83
CA GLY A 400 -8.27 2.68 11.69
C GLY A 400 -8.00 1.48 10.79
N LEU A 401 -8.75 0.39 11.01
CA LEU A 401 -8.61 -0.85 10.26
C LEU A 401 -9.01 -0.69 8.79
N GLU A 402 -9.89 0.26 8.48
CA GLU A 402 -10.31 0.61 7.13
C GLU A 402 -9.14 1.02 6.24
N ASN A 403 -8.18 1.79 6.78
CA ASN A 403 -6.99 2.19 6.06
C ASN A 403 -6.01 1.03 5.86
N PHE A 404 -5.87 0.15 6.86
CA PHE A 404 -5.04 -1.05 6.74
C PHE A 404 -5.62 -2.03 5.72
N ALA A 405 -6.93 -2.28 5.76
CA ALA A 405 -7.62 -3.15 4.80
C ALA A 405 -7.48 -2.64 3.36
N PHE A 406 -7.63 -1.33 3.14
CA PHE A 406 -7.46 -0.76 1.82
C PHE A 406 -6.00 -0.81 1.33
N ASP A 407 -5.03 -0.53 2.20
CA ASP A 407 -3.62 -0.69 1.88
C ASP A 407 -3.30 -2.16 1.47
N MET A 408 -3.87 -3.15 2.17
CA MET A 408 -3.71 -4.58 1.81
C MET A 408 -4.34 -4.91 0.45
N LEU A 409 -5.49 -4.31 0.13
CA LEU A 409 -6.16 -4.47 -1.17
C LEU A 409 -5.31 -3.91 -2.32
N LEU A 410 -4.51 -2.87 -2.05
CA LEU A 410 -3.53 -2.32 -3.00
C LEU A 410 -2.20 -3.09 -3.03
N GLY A 411 -2.07 -4.16 -2.24
CA GLY A 411 -0.84 -4.95 -2.16
C GLY A 411 0.28 -4.30 -1.34
N LYS A 412 -0.03 -3.29 -0.52
CA LYS A 412 0.92 -2.61 0.36
C LYS A 412 1.18 -3.45 1.63
N PRO A 413 2.41 -3.45 2.16
CA PRO A 413 2.69 -4.15 3.40
C PRO A 413 2.04 -3.45 4.61
N CYS A 414 1.66 -4.25 5.61
CA CYS A 414 1.07 -3.78 6.86
C CYS A 414 2.17 -3.37 7.86
N LEU A 415 2.66 -2.13 7.73
CA LEU A 415 3.66 -1.55 8.63
C LEU A 415 2.97 -0.67 9.69
N ILE A 416 3.07 -1.07 10.95
CA ILE A 416 2.40 -0.40 12.07
C ILE A 416 3.41 0.41 12.86
N VAL A 417 3.16 1.69 13.14
CA VAL A 417 3.96 2.48 14.09
C VAL A 417 3.27 2.61 15.45
N THR A 418 4.03 2.35 16.50
CA THR A 418 3.63 2.56 17.90
C THR A 418 4.76 3.21 18.68
N HIS A 419 4.44 3.76 19.85
CA HIS A 419 5.41 4.22 20.84
C HIS A 419 5.10 3.55 22.18
N HIS A 420 5.97 3.77 23.17
CA HIS A 420 5.85 3.10 24.48
C HIS A 420 4.52 3.34 25.19
N ASP A 421 3.89 4.50 25.00
CA ASP A 421 2.59 4.87 25.59
C ASP A 421 1.42 3.99 25.12
N PHE A 422 1.54 3.37 23.94
CA PHE A 422 0.53 2.43 23.46
C PHE A 422 0.43 1.18 24.35
N PHE A 423 1.49 0.85 25.11
CA PHE A 423 1.55 -0.27 26.03
C PHE A 423 1.14 0.09 27.49
N GLY A 424 0.75 1.34 27.73
CA GLY A 424 0.47 1.87 29.07
C GLY A 424 -0.72 1.26 29.83
N ASP A 425 -1.61 0.55 29.13
CA ASP A 425 -2.80 -0.11 29.68
C ASP A 425 -2.58 -1.62 29.91
N GLY A 426 -1.34 -2.01 30.20
CA GLY A 426 -0.99 -3.43 30.31
C GLY A 426 -1.00 -4.17 28.98
N CYS A 427 -0.80 -3.45 27.86
CA CYS A 427 -0.81 -3.95 26.49
C CYS A 427 -2.18 -4.37 25.93
N ARG A 428 -3.30 -4.08 26.61
CA ARG A 428 -4.63 -4.50 26.14
C ARG A 428 -4.96 -3.90 24.77
N ARG A 429 -4.84 -2.57 24.59
CA ARG A 429 -5.05 -1.90 23.29
C ARG A 429 -4.18 -2.50 22.18
N PHE A 430 -2.95 -2.90 22.50
CA PHE A 430 -2.06 -3.53 21.53
C PHE A 430 -2.57 -4.90 21.10
N VAL A 431 -3.00 -5.73 22.04
CA VAL A 431 -3.56 -7.06 21.76
C VAL A 431 -4.85 -6.95 20.96
N ASP A 432 -5.77 -6.08 21.36
CA ASP A 432 -7.06 -5.86 20.68
C ASP A 432 -6.83 -5.41 19.23
N PHE A 433 -5.90 -4.49 19.02
CA PHE A 433 -5.55 -4.01 17.68
C PHE A 433 -4.93 -5.10 16.81
N VAL A 434 -3.99 -5.91 17.34
CA VAL A 434 -3.41 -7.05 16.61
C VAL A 434 -4.46 -8.11 16.28
N ALA A 435 -5.42 -8.35 17.17
CA ALA A 435 -6.54 -9.24 16.92
C ALA A 435 -7.41 -8.71 15.77
N GLY A 436 -7.72 -7.41 15.75
CA GLY A 436 -8.44 -6.76 14.66
C GLY A 436 -7.72 -6.89 13.31
N LEU A 437 -6.41 -6.66 13.26
CA LEU A 437 -5.61 -6.83 12.04
C LEU A 437 -5.64 -8.28 11.52
N LYS A 438 -5.60 -9.27 12.42
CA LYS A 438 -5.65 -10.68 12.04
C LYS A 438 -7.03 -11.17 11.62
N ALA A 439 -8.09 -10.45 12.01
CA ALA A 439 -9.45 -10.74 11.60
C ALA A 439 -9.77 -10.23 10.19
N ILE A 440 -8.95 -9.31 9.65
CA ILE A 440 -9.04 -8.90 8.25
C ILE A 440 -8.88 -10.14 7.35
N ASN A 441 -9.74 -10.26 6.34
CA ASN A 441 -9.70 -11.35 5.36
C ASN A 441 -8.55 -11.16 4.34
N CYS A 442 -7.32 -11.14 4.87
CA CYS A 442 -6.07 -11.05 4.14
C CYS A 442 -4.96 -11.73 4.97
N PRO A 443 -4.36 -12.83 4.50
CA PRO A 443 -3.29 -13.50 5.23
C PRO A 443 -2.06 -12.60 5.41
N LEU A 444 -1.69 -12.32 6.66
CA LEU A 444 -0.50 -11.52 7.00
C LEU A 444 0.70 -12.41 7.30
N VAL A 445 1.83 -12.10 6.65
CA VAL A 445 3.12 -12.76 6.90
C VAL A 445 4.00 -11.86 7.75
N TRP A 446 4.16 -12.20 9.01
CA TRP A 446 4.88 -11.36 9.98
C TRP A 446 6.40 -11.48 9.82
N ARG A 447 7.08 -10.41 9.39
CA ARG A 447 8.51 -10.40 9.03
C ARG A 447 9.21 -9.16 9.61
N SER A 448 10.55 -9.22 9.71
CA SER A 448 11.32 -8.00 9.99
C SER A 448 11.20 -7.02 8.83
N PRO A 449 11.44 -5.71 9.04
CA PRO A 449 11.42 -4.72 7.98
C PRO A 449 12.25 -5.10 6.76
N ALA A 450 13.50 -5.56 6.93
CA ALA A 450 14.33 -5.94 5.78
C ALA A 450 13.80 -7.17 5.03
N ALA A 451 13.32 -8.19 5.75
CA ALA A 451 12.75 -9.39 5.12
C ALA A 451 11.42 -9.09 4.39
N LEU A 452 10.64 -8.17 4.95
CA LEU A 452 9.39 -7.68 4.37
C LEU A 452 9.65 -6.91 3.08
N VAL A 453 10.50 -5.87 3.10
CA VAL A 453 10.70 -5.02 1.91
C VAL A 453 11.35 -5.77 0.75
N ARG A 454 12.15 -6.81 1.02
CA ARG A 454 12.71 -7.71 -0.02
C ARG A 454 11.66 -8.59 -0.69
N ARG A 455 10.53 -8.84 -0.03
CA ARG A 455 9.43 -9.67 -0.55
C ARG A 455 8.26 -8.84 -1.05
N THR A 456 8.28 -7.53 -0.84
CA THR A 456 7.32 -6.63 -1.47
C THR A 456 7.75 -6.33 -2.90
N PHE A 457 7.00 -6.87 -3.84
CA PHE A 457 7.08 -6.59 -5.28
C PHE A 457 5.71 -6.84 -5.89
N ARG A 458 5.44 -6.25 -7.05
CA ARG A 458 4.23 -6.56 -7.81
C ARG A 458 4.54 -7.51 -8.95
N GLN A 459 3.62 -8.41 -9.25
CA GLN A 459 3.74 -9.36 -10.35
C GLN A 459 2.41 -9.53 -11.08
N ARG A 460 2.48 -9.93 -12.35
CA ARG A 460 1.33 -10.36 -13.14
C ARG A 460 1.74 -11.47 -14.11
N GLU A 461 0.80 -12.32 -14.47
CA GLU A 461 1.04 -13.41 -15.42
C GLU A 461 0.89 -12.87 -16.84
N LEU A 462 1.92 -13.06 -17.67
CA LEU A 462 1.88 -12.67 -19.10
C LEU A 462 1.35 -13.83 -19.94
N SER A 463 1.89 -15.02 -19.68
CA SER A 463 1.57 -16.27 -20.35
C SER A 463 1.81 -17.44 -19.39
N SER A 464 1.38 -18.64 -19.76
CA SER A 464 1.60 -19.82 -18.93
C SER A 464 3.10 -20.06 -18.72
N GLY A 465 3.57 -19.86 -17.50
CA GLY A 465 4.98 -20.04 -17.14
C GLY A 465 5.84 -18.78 -17.26
N GLU A 466 5.26 -17.63 -17.63
CA GLU A 466 5.96 -16.34 -17.66
C GLU A 466 5.28 -15.30 -16.79
N ILE A 467 6.03 -14.78 -15.82
CA ILE A 467 5.58 -13.76 -14.87
C ILE A 467 6.38 -12.49 -15.11
N GLU A 468 5.70 -11.36 -15.28
CA GLU A 468 6.34 -10.05 -15.16
C GLU A 468 6.37 -9.66 -13.69
N ALA A 469 7.54 -9.26 -13.17
CA ALA A 469 7.72 -8.81 -11.80
C ALA A 469 8.40 -7.44 -11.76
N GLU A 470 7.88 -6.53 -10.95
CA GLU A 470 8.49 -5.24 -10.68
C GLU A 470 8.95 -5.16 -9.23
N MET A 471 10.27 -5.07 -9.07
CA MET A 471 10.92 -4.95 -7.76
C MET A 471 11.08 -3.49 -7.37
N PHE A 472 10.93 -3.22 -6.07
CA PHE A 472 11.06 -1.87 -5.51
C PHE A 472 12.44 -1.61 -4.91
N THR A 473 12.96 -2.57 -4.13
CA THR A 473 14.28 -2.42 -3.48
C THR A 473 15.40 -2.93 -4.38
N ARG A 474 16.65 -2.73 -3.96
CA ARG A 474 17.83 -3.30 -4.66
C ARG A 474 17.96 -4.81 -4.49
N GLU A 475 17.26 -5.41 -3.53
CA GLU A 475 17.25 -6.85 -3.26
C GLU A 475 15.81 -7.37 -3.35
N LEU A 476 15.61 -8.52 -3.98
CA LEU A 476 14.31 -9.13 -4.14
C LEU A 476 14.42 -10.62 -3.80
N ILE A 477 13.50 -11.10 -2.97
CA ILE A 477 13.33 -12.53 -2.71
C ILE A 477 12.06 -12.99 -3.41
N ILE A 478 12.22 -13.93 -4.34
CA ILE A 478 11.12 -14.51 -5.12
C ILE A 478 10.96 -15.97 -4.71
N GLU A 479 9.72 -16.41 -4.56
CA GLU A 479 9.37 -17.82 -4.44
C GLU A 479 8.45 -18.20 -5.59
N ASN A 480 8.76 -19.30 -6.28
CA ASN A 480 7.88 -19.89 -7.26
C ASN A 480 6.76 -20.67 -6.57
N HIS A 481 5.60 -20.05 -6.41
CA HIS A 481 4.44 -20.71 -5.81
C HIS A 481 3.70 -21.64 -6.78
N PHE A 482 4.00 -21.60 -8.07
CA PHE A 482 3.41 -22.48 -9.08
C PHE A 482 3.96 -23.90 -8.96
N ASP A 483 3.20 -24.85 -9.50
CA ASP A 483 3.55 -26.27 -9.61
C ASP A 483 4.37 -26.58 -10.87
N ARG A 484 4.76 -25.55 -11.61
CA ARG A 484 5.55 -25.62 -12.83
C ARG A 484 6.78 -24.72 -12.76
N ARG A 485 7.78 -25.06 -13.56
CA ARG A 485 8.91 -24.16 -13.82
C ARG A 485 8.40 -22.84 -14.39
N THR A 486 8.86 -21.73 -13.83
CA THR A 486 8.35 -20.40 -14.16
C THR A 486 9.51 -19.44 -14.40
N ARG A 487 9.43 -18.70 -15.51
CA ARG A 487 10.35 -17.63 -15.85
C ARG A 487 9.82 -16.30 -15.34
N TYR A 488 10.63 -15.60 -14.55
CA TYR A 488 10.33 -14.28 -14.03
C TYR A 488 11.08 -13.23 -14.87
N LEU A 489 10.34 -12.37 -15.56
CA LEU A 489 10.84 -11.19 -16.25
C LEU A 489 10.82 -10.02 -15.27
N ILE A 490 11.98 -9.72 -14.68
CA ILE A 490 12.10 -8.79 -13.58
C ILE A 490 12.52 -7.42 -14.12
N LYS A 491 11.83 -6.38 -13.66
CA LYS A 491 12.18 -4.98 -13.92
C LYS A 491 12.33 -4.19 -12.62
N LYS A 492 13.30 -3.27 -12.57
CA LYS A 492 13.44 -2.28 -11.51
C LYS A 492 13.50 -0.88 -12.10
N ARG A 493 12.69 0.06 -11.59
CA ARG A 493 12.81 1.49 -11.93
C ARG A 493 14.19 1.99 -11.54
N GLU A 494 14.87 2.61 -12.49
CA GLU A 494 16.16 3.27 -12.28
C GLU A 494 16.34 4.34 -13.35
N SER A 495 16.62 5.58 -12.96
CA SER A 495 16.76 6.69 -13.92
C SER A 495 18.11 6.69 -14.66
N CYS A 496 19.11 5.97 -14.15
CA CYS A 496 20.48 6.04 -14.64
C CYS A 496 21.15 4.67 -14.66
N SER A 497 21.24 4.06 -15.85
CA SER A 497 21.86 2.74 -16.03
C SER A 497 23.34 2.71 -15.65
N SER A 498 24.08 3.81 -15.82
CA SER A 498 25.51 3.88 -15.48
C SER A 498 25.80 3.81 -13.98
N ARG A 499 24.77 3.85 -13.13
CA ARG A 499 24.91 3.57 -11.70
C ARG A 499 24.87 2.09 -11.37
N VAL A 500 24.34 1.25 -12.25
CA VAL A 500 24.21 -0.19 -12.02
C VAL A 500 25.53 -0.85 -12.39
N SER A 501 26.18 -1.45 -11.39
CA SER A 501 27.46 -2.13 -11.60
C SER A 501 27.26 -3.59 -12.01
N SER A 502 26.29 -4.27 -11.39
CA SER A 502 26.04 -5.69 -11.62
C SER A 502 24.65 -6.09 -11.13
N VAL A 503 24.13 -7.17 -11.72
CA VAL A 503 22.91 -7.86 -11.27
C VAL A 503 23.29 -9.29 -10.93
N TRP A 504 22.74 -9.80 -9.84
CA TRP A 504 23.08 -11.11 -9.29
C TRP A 504 21.83 -11.96 -9.06
N HIS A 505 21.99 -13.26 -9.26
CA HIS A 505 21.10 -14.33 -8.83
C HIS A 505 21.85 -15.21 -7.83
N ASP A 506 21.51 -15.08 -6.55
CA ASP A 506 22.27 -15.63 -5.43
C ASP A 506 23.77 -15.24 -5.50
N ALA A 507 24.64 -16.12 -6.01
CA ALA A 507 26.08 -15.87 -6.16
C ALA A 507 26.54 -15.73 -7.63
N GLU A 508 25.63 -15.79 -8.59
CA GLU A 508 25.91 -15.79 -10.03
C GLU A 508 25.55 -14.44 -10.67
N HIS A 509 26.35 -13.98 -11.63
CA HIS A 509 26.06 -12.77 -12.40
C HIS A 509 24.96 -13.02 -13.43
N LEU A 510 24.04 -12.06 -13.56
CA LEU A 510 23.02 -12.04 -14.61
C LEU A 510 23.34 -10.98 -15.67
N GLU A 511 23.06 -11.33 -16.93
CA GLU A 511 22.91 -10.34 -17.97
C GLU A 511 21.66 -9.47 -17.73
N TRP A 512 21.78 -8.19 -18.05
CA TRP A 512 20.70 -7.23 -17.89
C TRP A 512 20.71 -6.20 -19.01
N THR A 513 19.55 -5.60 -19.25
CA THR A 513 19.37 -4.53 -20.24
C THR A 513 18.74 -3.31 -19.58
N TYR A 514 18.87 -2.16 -20.25
CA TYR A 514 18.23 -0.93 -19.83
C TYR A 514 17.34 -0.38 -20.94
N SER A 515 16.08 -0.16 -20.66
CA SER A 515 15.15 0.56 -21.55
C SER A 515 14.04 1.24 -20.75
N ASP A 516 13.45 2.31 -21.28
CA ASP A 516 12.26 2.95 -20.70
C ASP A 516 12.36 3.32 -19.20
N GLY A 517 13.57 3.58 -18.69
CA GLY A 517 13.79 3.87 -17.26
C GLY A 517 13.80 2.65 -16.34
N TYR A 518 14.02 1.44 -16.87
CA TYR A 518 14.12 0.21 -16.09
C TYR A 518 15.36 -0.60 -16.42
N VAL A 519 15.96 -1.17 -15.38
CA VAL A 519 16.87 -2.32 -15.46
C VAL A 519 16.01 -3.58 -15.60
N ARG A 520 16.29 -4.41 -16.60
CA ARG A 520 15.56 -5.66 -16.88
C ARG A 520 16.49 -6.85 -16.94
N PHE A 521 16.04 -7.97 -16.39
CA PHE A 521 16.72 -9.26 -16.40
C PHE A 521 15.70 -10.37 -16.18
N SER A 522 16.12 -11.64 -16.26
CA SER A 522 15.22 -12.76 -16.00
C SER A 522 15.87 -13.87 -15.20
N VAL A 523 15.07 -14.57 -14.40
CA VAL A 523 15.46 -15.79 -13.70
C VAL A 523 14.42 -16.88 -13.96
N GLU A 524 14.84 -18.14 -13.96
CA GLU A 524 13.95 -19.30 -14.06
C GLU A 524 13.99 -20.07 -12.75
N LEU A 525 12.81 -20.37 -12.22
CA LEU A 525 12.67 -21.03 -10.93
C LEU A 525 11.87 -22.32 -11.07
N GLU A 526 12.38 -23.39 -10.46
CA GLU A 526 11.65 -24.65 -10.29
C GLU A 526 10.49 -24.48 -9.30
N PRO A 527 9.49 -25.38 -9.31
CA PRO A 527 8.39 -25.33 -8.35
C PRO A 527 8.90 -25.24 -6.91
N LYS A 528 8.33 -24.31 -6.13
CA LYS A 528 8.68 -24.03 -4.73
C LYS A 528 10.10 -23.52 -4.48
N GLN A 529 10.90 -23.31 -5.53
CA GLN A 529 12.21 -22.71 -5.39
C GLN A 529 12.08 -21.27 -4.91
N THR A 530 12.91 -20.89 -3.95
CA THR A 530 13.11 -19.52 -3.50
C THR A 530 14.52 -19.09 -3.87
N THR A 531 14.68 -17.88 -4.41
CA THR A 531 15.99 -17.27 -4.71
C THR A 531 16.02 -15.82 -4.23
N THR A 532 17.24 -15.27 -4.12
CA THR A 532 17.48 -13.84 -3.99
C THR A 532 18.10 -13.30 -5.28
N VAL A 533 17.55 -12.20 -5.79
CA VAL A 533 18.21 -11.38 -6.81
C VAL A 533 18.60 -10.04 -6.22
N SER A 534 19.75 -9.51 -6.64
CA SER A 534 20.25 -8.22 -6.16
C SER A 534 20.85 -7.37 -7.27
N ILE A 535 20.66 -6.07 -7.14
CA ILE A 535 21.27 -5.06 -8.00
C ILE A 535 22.29 -4.31 -7.15
N ASP A 536 23.53 -4.35 -7.59
CA ASP A 536 24.59 -3.54 -7.01
C ASP A 536 24.78 -2.27 -7.82
N LEU A 537 25.07 -1.20 -7.09
CA LEU A 537 25.34 0.11 -7.65
C LEU A 537 26.84 0.40 -7.54
N HIS A 538 27.38 1.16 -8.49
CA HIS A 538 28.74 1.70 -8.37
C HIS A 538 28.85 2.53 -7.09
N GLU A 539 29.93 2.31 -6.34
CA GLU A 539 30.21 3.11 -5.16
C GLU A 539 30.50 4.55 -5.60
N GLY A 540 29.62 5.49 -5.24
CA GLY A 540 29.94 6.91 -5.31
C GLY A 540 31.06 7.25 -4.32
N SER A 541 31.82 8.32 -4.56
CA SER A 541 32.85 8.79 -3.64
C SER A 541 32.27 9.02 -2.24
N ARG A 542 32.65 8.16 -1.28
CA ARG A 542 32.17 8.20 0.12
C ARG A 542 33.01 9.11 1.02
N GLU A 543 33.80 10.01 0.44
CA GLU A 543 34.61 10.94 1.21
C GLU A 543 33.72 12.05 1.79
N VAL A 544 33.52 11.96 3.10
CA VAL A 544 32.81 12.98 3.87
C VAL A 544 33.75 13.47 4.96
N ALA A 545 33.95 14.78 5.01
CA ALA A 545 34.73 15.43 6.06
C ALA A 545 34.07 15.19 7.43
N SER A 546 34.89 14.79 8.42
CA SER A 546 34.44 14.55 9.78
C SER A 546 34.36 15.87 10.55
N GLU A 547 33.16 16.40 10.78
CA GLU A 547 33.00 17.51 11.73
C GLU A 547 32.99 17.03 13.19
N SER A 548 33.89 17.60 13.99
CA SER A 548 33.96 17.41 15.44
C SER A 548 33.54 18.71 16.15
N GLN A 549 32.27 18.81 16.53
CA GLN A 549 31.79 19.89 17.41
C GLN A 549 31.36 19.30 18.77
N TRP A 550 32.25 19.39 19.75
CA TRP A 550 32.02 18.88 21.11
C TRP A 550 30.77 19.51 21.77
N ALA A 551 30.50 20.78 21.49
CA ALA A 551 29.34 21.51 22.01
C ALA A 551 28.01 20.95 21.47
N GLU A 552 27.97 20.52 20.21
CA GLU A 552 26.80 19.87 19.62
C GLU A 552 26.54 18.50 20.28
N ARG A 553 27.60 17.72 20.52
CA ARG A 553 27.50 16.42 21.21
C ARG A 553 26.93 16.57 22.63
N ALA A 554 27.32 17.60 23.37
CA ALA A 554 26.78 17.89 24.70
C ALA A 554 25.28 18.24 24.65
N LYS A 555 24.87 19.09 23.69
CA LYS A 555 23.45 19.44 23.48
C LYS A 555 22.61 18.21 23.11
N VAL A 556 23.12 17.35 22.24
CA VAL A 556 22.47 16.08 21.86
C VAL A 556 22.29 15.20 23.10
N ALA A 557 23.35 15.01 23.89
CA ALA A 557 23.30 14.19 25.10
C ALA A 557 22.25 14.69 26.09
N LEU A 558 22.24 15.99 26.39
CA LEU A 558 21.24 16.60 27.27
C LEU A 558 19.82 16.36 26.74
N ARG A 559 19.57 16.60 25.45
CA ARG A 559 18.26 16.37 24.84
C ARG A 559 17.81 14.90 24.95
N ARG A 560 18.71 13.95 24.71
CA ARG A 560 18.40 12.52 24.78
C ARG A 560 18.09 12.08 26.20
N LEU A 561 18.86 12.56 27.18
CA LEU A 561 18.60 12.31 28.61
C LEU A 561 17.26 12.90 29.05
N LEU A 562 16.92 14.12 28.61
CA LEU A 562 15.61 14.74 28.90
C LEU A 562 14.46 13.99 28.23
N SER A 563 14.64 13.50 27.01
CA SER A 563 13.62 12.70 26.31
C SER A 563 13.38 11.37 27.03
N GLU A 564 14.45 10.68 27.45
CA GLU A 564 14.38 9.47 28.26
C GLU A 564 13.74 9.72 29.63
N ALA A 565 14.06 10.84 30.28
CA ALA A 565 13.46 11.22 31.55
C ALA A 565 11.95 11.49 31.40
N ARG A 566 11.55 12.20 30.34
CA ARG A 566 10.14 12.41 30.00
C ARG A 566 9.44 11.07 29.82
N ASP A 567 10.01 10.16 29.02
CA ASP A 567 9.36 8.90 28.68
C ASP A 567 9.24 7.95 29.87
N ASN A 568 10.18 7.96 30.82
CA ASN A 568 10.18 7.08 32.00
C ASN A 568 9.46 7.65 33.23
N TYR A 569 9.40 8.97 33.39
CA TYR A 569 8.98 9.59 34.65
C TYR A 569 7.88 10.64 34.49
N TYR A 570 7.63 11.15 33.29
CA TYR A 570 6.63 12.19 33.06
C TYR A 570 5.53 11.70 32.12
N HIS A 571 4.39 11.36 32.71
CA HIS A 571 3.17 11.01 31.98
C HIS A 571 2.15 12.13 32.20
N PRO A 572 2.12 13.18 31.35
CA PRO A 572 1.04 14.14 31.42
C PRO A 572 -0.27 13.38 31.15
N ILE A 573 -1.32 13.67 31.93
CA ILE A 573 -2.69 13.22 31.63
C ILE A 573 -3.07 13.88 30.29
N ARG A 574 -2.77 13.21 29.18
CA ARG A 574 -3.20 13.65 27.86
C ARG A 574 -4.55 13.02 27.58
N ALA A 575 -5.60 13.83 27.71
CA ALA A 575 -6.72 13.71 26.80
C ALA A 575 -6.14 13.77 25.39
N TRP A 576 -6.47 12.76 24.59
CA TRP A 576 -6.02 12.61 23.21
C TRP A 576 -6.18 13.92 22.43
N SER A 577 -5.07 14.46 21.93
CA SER A 577 -5.05 15.50 20.88
C SER A 577 -4.44 14.84 19.66
N PRO A 578 -5.15 14.78 18.51
CA PRO A 578 -4.53 14.34 17.27
C PRO A 578 -3.38 15.30 16.98
N PHE A 579 -2.24 14.74 16.57
CA PHE A 579 -1.05 15.49 16.20
C PHE A 579 -1.42 16.76 15.43
N ARG A 580 -0.96 17.91 15.93
CA ARG A 580 -1.11 19.19 15.23
C ARG A 580 -0.56 19.04 13.81
N LYS A 581 -1.40 19.47 12.87
CA LYS A 581 -1.23 19.53 11.42
C LYS A 581 0.19 19.87 10.96
#